data_AF-A0A524E771-F1
#
_entry.id   AF-A0A524E771-F1
#
_cell.length_a   1.000
_cell.length_b   1.000
_cell.length_c   1.000
_cell.angle_alpha   90.00
_cell.angle_beta   90.00
_cell.angle_gamma   90.00
#
_symmetry.space_group_name_H-M   'P 1'
#
loop_
_entity.id
_entity.type
_entity.pdbx_description
1 polymer ?
#
loop_
_entity_poly.entity_id
_entity_poly.type
_entity_poly.pdbx_seq_one_letter_code
_entity_poly.pdbx_strand_id
1 'polypeptide(L)'
;MMSEGEFYDHILGQFSQISGDSHQKELWKNNKIRDLMTKFKNNGDPCFVKNALIVIMALFDDYLKDSYFLNSKSIKESSREKKDLILSFLKDIFRR
;
A
#
# COMPACT_ATOMS: atom_id res chain seq x y z
N MET A 1 4.42 -14.71 -19.60
CA MET A 1 4.72 -13.64 -18.62
C MET A 1 4.08 -12.39 -19.16
N MET A 2 3.26 -11.70 -18.39
CA MET A 2 2.76 -10.36 -18.75
C MET A 2 3.95 -9.39 -18.73
N SER A 3 4.02 -8.48 -19.70
CA SER A 3 5.06 -7.44 -19.71
C SER A 3 4.84 -6.43 -18.58
N GLU A 4 5.89 -5.67 -18.24
CA GLU A 4 5.81 -4.63 -17.21
C GLU A 4 4.77 -3.54 -17.57
N GLY A 5 4.70 -3.15 -18.84
CA GLY A 5 3.69 -2.19 -19.33
C GLY A 5 2.27 -2.72 -19.22
N GLU A 6 2.03 -3.97 -19.65
CA GLU A 6 0.71 -4.62 -19.52
C GLU A 6 0.27 -4.74 -18.05
N PHE A 7 1.22 -4.95 -17.12
CA PHE A 7 0.93 -4.95 -15.71
C PHE A 7 0.48 -3.57 -15.20
N TYR A 8 1.13 -2.49 -15.66
CA TYR A 8 0.73 -1.12 -15.30
C TYR A 8 -0.64 -0.75 -15.86
N ASP A 9 -0.92 -1.08 -17.12
CA ASP A 9 -2.24 -0.87 -17.72
C ASP A 9 -3.33 -1.63 -16.95
N HIS A 10 -3.02 -2.85 -16.51
CA HIS A 10 -3.94 -3.64 -15.71
C HIS A 10 -4.22 -3.02 -14.33
N ILE A 11 -3.17 -2.52 -13.66
CA ILE A 11 -3.26 -1.81 -12.37
C ILE A 11 -4.14 -0.55 -12.52
N LEU A 12 -3.92 0.25 -13.56
CA LEU A 12 -4.67 1.47 -13.84
C LEU A 12 -6.14 1.18 -14.16
N GLY A 13 -6.40 0.20 -15.03
CA GLY A 13 -7.76 -0.20 -15.38
C GLY A 13 -8.54 -0.71 -14.18
N GLN A 14 -7.91 -1.53 -13.32
CA GLN A 14 -8.54 -1.97 -12.08
C GLN A 14 -8.82 -0.81 -11.13
N PHE A 15 -7.89 0.11 -10.95
CA PHE A 15 -8.08 1.25 -10.06
C PHE A 15 -9.23 2.17 -10.52
N SER A 16 -9.36 2.41 -11.84
CA SER A 16 -10.46 3.22 -12.40
C SER A 16 -11.86 2.64 -12.18
N GLN A 17 -11.96 1.32 -11.97
CA GLN A 17 -13.23 0.63 -11.72
C GLN A 17 -13.64 0.63 -10.25
N ILE A 18 -12.74 1.00 -9.34
CA ILE A 18 -13.05 1.07 -7.91
C ILE A 18 -13.86 2.35 -7.68
N SER A 19 -15.09 2.16 -7.18
CA SER A 19 -16.00 3.25 -6.84
C SER A 19 -15.33 4.26 -5.90
N GLY A 20 -15.83 5.49 -5.83
CA GLY A 20 -15.26 6.59 -5.03
C GLY A 20 -15.12 6.33 -3.52
N ASP A 21 -15.56 5.17 -3.02
CA ASP A 21 -15.40 4.72 -1.64
C ASP A 21 -13.91 4.57 -1.27
N SER A 22 -13.47 5.42 -0.35
CA SER A 22 -12.10 5.43 0.18
C SER A 22 -11.72 4.11 0.83
N HIS A 23 -12.68 3.40 1.46
CA HIS A 23 -12.41 2.13 2.11
C HIS A 23 -12.08 1.02 1.10
N GLN A 24 -12.83 0.96 0.00
CA GLN A 24 -12.57 -0.01 -1.08
C GLN A 24 -11.23 0.23 -1.76
N LYS A 25 -10.86 1.51 -1.97
CA LYS A 25 -9.55 1.88 -2.50
C LYS A 25 -8.43 1.46 -1.54
N GLU A 26 -8.55 1.77 -0.25
CA GLU A 26 -7.58 1.37 0.78
C GLU A 26 -7.38 -0.16 0.83
N LEU A 27 -8.48 -0.92 0.79
CA LEU A 27 -8.45 -2.39 0.78
C LEU A 27 -7.75 -2.92 -0.47
N TRP A 28 -8.06 -2.34 -1.64
CA TRP A 28 -7.43 -2.71 -2.90
C TRP A 28 -5.92 -2.47 -2.89
N LYS A 29 -5.47 -1.30 -2.40
CA LYS A 29 -4.05 -0.96 -2.25
C LYS A 29 -3.32 -2.03 -1.43
N ASN A 30 -3.86 -2.34 -0.25
CA ASN A 30 -3.25 -3.31 0.66
C ASN A 30 -3.16 -4.70 0.05
N ASN A 31 -4.18 -5.12 -0.70
CA ASN A 31 -4.17 -6.39 -1.41
C ASN A 31 -3.14 -6.40 -2.56
N LYS A 32 -3.04 -5.33 -3.36
CA LYS A 32 -2.06 -5.26 -4.45
C LYS A 32 -0.62 -5.22 -3.97
N ILE A 33 -0.35 -4.52 -2.88
CA ILE A 33 0.98 -4.52 -2.26
C ILE A 33 1.31 -5.93 -1.75
N ARG A 34 0.37 -6.62 -1.09
CA ARG A 34 0.57 -8.01 -0.63
C ARG A 34 0.89 -8.95 -1.79
N ASP A 35 0.15 -8.83 -2.90
CA ASP A 35 0.38 -9.64 -4.10
C ASP A 35 1.76 -9.40 -4.70
N LEU A 36 2.20 -8.14 -4.77
CA LEU A 36 3.53 -7.74 -5.23
C LEU A 36 4.65 -8.30 -4.37
N MET A 37 4.52 -8.20 -3.05
CA MET A 37 5.51 -8.74 -2.11
C MET A 37 5.57 -10.27 -2.16
N THR A 38 4.43 -10.92 -2.41
CA THR A 38 4.38 -12.38 -2.61
C THR A 38 5.07 -12.79 -3.91
N LYS A 39 4.84 -12.05 -5.01
CA LYS A 39 5.55 -12.27 -6.28
C LYS A 39 7.06 -12.04 -6.14
N PHE A 40 7.47 -11.01 -5.41
CA PHE A 40 8.87 -10.74 -5.10
C PHE A 40 9.54 -11.93 -4.42
N LYS A 41 8.94 -12.41 -3.32
CA LYS A 41 9.45 -13.52 -2.52
C LYS A 41 9.65 -14.81 -3.34
N ASN A 42 8.83 -15.01 -4.37
CA ASN A 42 8.76 -16.28 -5.09
C ASN A 42 9.65 -16.38 -6.34
N ASN A 43 10.20 -15.29 -6.88
CA ASN A 43 11.21 -15.21 -7.97
C ASN A 43 11.21 -13.82 -8.66
N GLY A 44 10.76 -12.75 -7.98
CA GLY A 44 10.47 -11.48 -8.63
C GLY A 44 11.70 -10.60 -8.83
N ASP A 45 11.76 -9.93 -9.98
CA ASP A 45 12.72 -8.85 -10.24
C ASP A 45 12.50 -7.69 -9.23
N PRO A 46 13.50 -7.36 -8.40
CA PRO A 46 13.41 -6.26 -7.43
C PRO A 46 13.09 -4.91 -8.07
N CYS A 47 13.55 -4.67 -9.31
CA CYS A 47 13.33 -3.42 -10.03
C CYS A 47 11.86 -3.28 -10.42
N PHE A 48 11.29 -4.31 -11.05
CA PHE A 48 9.87 -4.39 -11.37
C PHE A 48 9.00 -4.18 -10.12
N VAL A 49 9.31 -4.83 -9.00
CA VAL A 49 8.53 -4.70 -7.76
C VAL A 49 8.58 -3.28 -7.20
N LYS A 50 9.76 -2.66 -7.23
CA LYS A 50 9.94 -1.26 -6.81
C LYS A 50 9.13 -0.31 -7.68
N ASN A 51 9.21 -0.45 -9.00
CA ASN A 51 8.48 0.41 -9.94
C ASN A 51 6.97 0.24 -9.79
N ALA A 52 6.49 -0.99 -9.69
CA ALA A 52 5.09 -1.31 -9.44
C ALA A 52 4.56 -0.73 -8.12
N LEU A 53 5.37 -0.76 -7.06
CA LEU A 53 5.02 -0.14 -5.79
C LEU A 53 4.90 1.38 -5.92
N ILE A 54 5.81 2.03 -6.66
CA ILE A 54 5.74 3.48 -6.94
C ILE A 54 4.44 3.83 -7.66
N VAL A 55 4.05 3.06 -8.69
CA VAL A 55 2.80 3.29 -9.43
C VAL A 55 1.58 3.15 -8.53
N ILE A 56 1.51 2.09 -7.71
CA ILE A 56 0.40 1.90 -6.76
C ILE A 56 0.34 3.06 -5.76
N MET A 57 1.48 3.49 -5.23
CA MET A 57 1.51 4.61 -4.29
C MET A 57 1.09 5.93 -4.96
N ALA A 58 1.52 6.19 -6.19
CA ALA A 58 1.17 7.40 -6.95
C ALA A 58 -0.33 7.51 -7.23
N LEU A 59 -1.00 6.38 -7.53
CA LEU A 59 -2.46 6.34 -7.71
C LEU A 59 -3.23 6.74 -6.45
N PHE A 60 -2.60 6.52 -5.30
CA PHE A 60 -3.15 6.91 -4.02
C PHE A 60 -2.66 8.28 -3.58
N ASP A 61 -1.58 8.85 -4.12
CA ASP A 61 -1.04 10.14 -3.68
C ASP A 61 -2.03 11.30 -3.90
N ASP A 62 -2.82 11.24 -4.98
CA ASP A 62 -3.94 12.17 -5.21
C ASP A 62 -5.13 11.95 -4.23
N TYR A 63 -5.25 10.77 -3.63
CA TYR A 63 -6.24 10.42 -2.58
C TYR A 63 -5.69 10.61 -1.16
N LEU A 64 -4.37 10.53 -0.99
CA LEU A 64 -3.63 10.61 0.28
C LEU A 64 -3.44 12.05 0.74
N LYS A 65 -3.71 13.04 -0.12
CA LYS A 65 -3.90 14.43 0.31
C LYS A 65 -4.90 14.52 1.46
N ASP A 66 -5.85 13.59 1.59
CA ASP A 66 -6.76 13.54 2.75
C ASP A 66 -6.38 12.50 3.82
N SER A 67 -5.79 11.35 3.46
CA SER A 67 -5.52 10.28 4.45
C SER A 67 -4.15 10.34 5.13
N TYR A 68 -3.10 10.92 4.52
CA TYR A 68 -1.89 11.33 5.25
C TYR A 68 -2.05 12.70 5.94
N PHE A 69 -3.13 13.44 5.63
CA PHE A 69 -3.56 14.59 6.44
C PHE A 69 -4.10 14.18 7.82
N LEU A 70 -4.12 12.88 8.14
CA LEU A 70 -3.87 12.41 9.50
C LEU A 70 -2.41 12.69 9.91
N ASN A 71 -2.04 13.97 9.89
CA ASN A 71 -1.35 14.64 10.98
C ASN A 71 -2.14 14.42 12.29
N SER A 72 -2.28 13.17 12.70
CA SER A 72 -2.80 12.81 14.00
C SER A 72 -1.84 13.42 15.02
N LYS A 73 -2.19 14.61 15.53
CA LYS A 73 -1.53 15.22 16.70
C LYS A 73 -1.35 14.18 17.78
N SER A 74 -2.36 13.33 17.97
CA SER A 74 -2.36 12.17 18.85
C SER A 74 -1.14 11.25 18.67
N ILE A 75 -0.75 10.82 17.46
CA ILE A 75 0.44 9.97 17.29
C ILE A 75 1.72 10.79 17.43
N LYS A 76 1.80 12.01 16.89
CA LYS A 76 3.01 12.83 17.00
C LYS A 76 3.34 13.14 18.48
N GLU A 77 2.33 13.48 19.27
CA GLU A 77 2.39 13.81 20.70
C GLU A 77 2.35 12.57 21.61
N SER A 78 2.10 11.37 21.07
CA SER A 78 2.13 10.13 21.87
C SER A 78 3.52 9.82 22.39
N SER A 79 3.56 9.34 23.63
CA SER A 79 4.79 8.85 24.27
C SER A 79 5.43 7.72 23.46
N ARG A 80 6.74 7.58 23.61
CA ARG A 80 7.53 6.55 22.92
C ARG A 80 7.01 5.14 23.22
N GLU A 81 6.65 4.89 24.47
CA GLU A 81 6.07 3.62 24.94
C GLU A 81 4.78 3.25 24.20
N LYS A 82 3.89 4.24 23.97
CA LYS A 82 2.64 4.01 23.26
C LYS A 82 2.87 3.70 21.78
N LYS A 83 3.89 4.34 21.17
CA LYS A 83 4.32 4.04 19.80
C LYS A 83 4.92 2.64 19.69
N ASP A 84 5.77 2.27 20.65
CA ASP A 84 6.42 0.96 20.69
C ASP A 84 5.39 -0.17 20.89
N LEU A 85 4.36 0.07 21.71
CA LEU A 85 3.23 -0.85 21.91
C LEU A 85 2.39 -1.02 20.63
N ILE A 86 2.10 0.07 19.90
CA ILE A 86 1.40 -0.02 18.62
C ILE A 86 2.26 -0.80 17.60
N LEU A 87 3.57 -0.53 17.56
CA LEU A 87 4.50 -1.25 16.70
C LEU A 87 4.58 -2.74 17.03
N SER A 88 4.49 -3.13 18.31
CA SER A 88 4.45 -4.55 18.68
C SER A 88 3.17 -5.23 18.20
N PHE A 89 2.01 -4.59 18.34
CA PHE A 89 0.75 -5.13 17.83
C PHE A 89 0.77 -5.30 16.32
N LEU A 90 1.27 -4.31 15.58
CA LEU A 90 1.38 -4.39 14.13
C LEU A 90 2.32 -5.53 13.71
N LYS A 91 3.49 -5.66 14.35
CA LYS A 91 4.43 -6.75 14.09
C LYS A 91 3.82 -8.14 14.31
N ASP A 92 2.99 -8.29 15.34
CA ASP A 92 2.30 -9.56 15.62
C ASP A 92 1.19 -9.86 14.62
N ILE A 93 0.46 -8.84 14.15
CA ILE A 93 -0.55 -8.99 13.10
C ILE A 93 0.08 -9.45 11.78
N PHE A 94 1.24 -8.89 11.40
CA PHE A 94 1.93 -9.24 10.15
C PHE A 94 2.80 -10.50 10.24
N ARG A 95 2.91 -11.12 11.42
CA ARG A 95 3.57 -12.42 11.63
C ARG A 95 2.62 -13.62 11.52
N ARG A 96 1.31 -13.38 11.45
CA ARG A 96 0.30 -14.40 11.14
C ARG A 96 0.02 -14.43 9.64
#